data_AF-A0AAD9CK17-F1
#
_entry.id   AF-A0AAD9CK17-F1
#
_cell.length_a   1.000
_cell.length_b   1.000
_cell.length_c   1.000
_cell.angle_alpha   90.00
_cell.angle_beta   90.00
_cell.angle_gamma   90.00
#
_symmetry.space_group_name_H-M   'P 1'
#
loop_
_entity.id
_entity.type
_entity.pdbx_description
1 polymer ?
#
loop_
_entity_poly.entity_id
_entity_poly.type
_entity_poly.pdbx_seq_one_letter_code
_entity_poly.pdbx_strand_id
1 'polypeptide(L)'
;MPLSDGGSQISGYLIERRHKGGKWIRVNRTPCKDMKYTVLGLFEGNEYEFRVFAENIAGYSSPSPTSDLCKPCRPITAPGPPVNPKVKDYSKDTAYLVWTKPNKDGGSPILGYTVEMKKADTEDWQKVNLDDFIKHSAYTVKGLEEGERRTSSGSSPPT
;
A
#
# COMPACT_ATOMS: atom_id res chain seq x y z
N MET A 1 -13.71 22.56 15.40
CA MET A 1 -13.08 23.90 15.52
C MET A 1 -13.06 24.27 17.00
N PRO A 2 -11.93 24.67 17.61
CA PRO A 2 -11.97 25.26 18.94
C PRO A 2 -12.59 26.66 18.86
N LEU A 3 -13.36 27.01 19.89
CA LEU A 3 -14.41 28.03 19.87
C LEU A 3 -13.97 29.45 20.27
N SER A 4 -12.71 29.71 20.63
CA SER A 4 -12.28 31.09 20.91
C SER A 4 -10.76 31.19 20.96
N ASP A 5 -10.21 32.20 20.29
CA ASP A 5 -8.78 32.53 20.21
C ASP A 5 -8.30 33.43 21.37
N GLY A 6 -9.14 33.67 22.38
CA GLY A 6 -8.78 34.54 23.50
C GLY A 6 -8.47 35.97 23.09
N GLY A 7 -8.89 36.41 21.89
CA GLY A 7 -8.74 37.78 21.39
C GLY A 7 -7.43 38.08 20.67
N SER A 8 -6.62 37.09 20.28
CA SER A 8 -5.40 37.30 19.48
C SER A 8 -5.08 36.13 18.56
N GLN A 9 -4.64 36.44 17.33
CA GLN A 9 -4.35 35.44 16.30
C GLN A 9 -3.26 34.45 16.75
N ILE A 10 -3.52 33.16 16.53
CA ILE A 10 -2.57 32.07 16.80
C ILE A 10 -1.34 32.23 15.89
N SER A 11 -0.16 32.35 16.49
CA SER A 11 1.14 32.47 15.81
C SER A 11 1.78 31.11 15.50
N GLY A 12 1.39 30.05 16.19
CA GLY A 12 1.84 28.68 15.91
C GLY A 12 1.32 27.64 16.88
N TYR A 13 1.80 26.40 16.71
CA TYR A 13 1.44 25.24 17.51
C TYR A 13 2.67 24.49 18.02
N LEU A 14 2.65 24.10 19.29
CA LEU A 14 3.68 23.29 19.93
C LEU A 14 3.12 21.88 20.15
N ILE A 15 3.91 20.87 19.77
CA ILE A 15 3.53 19.46 19.88
C ILE A 15 4.41 18.80 20.93
N GLU A 16 3.79 18.09 21.85
CA GLU A 16 4.48 17.18 22.76
C GLU A 16 4.08 15.74 22.51
N ARG A 17 5.00 14.83 22.79
CA ARG A 17 4.74 13.38 22.83
C ARG A 17 5.13 12.83 24.19
N ARG A 18 4.54 11.71 24.58
CA ARG A 18 5.06 10.86 25.65
C ARG A 18 4.93 9.39 25.28
N HIS A 19 5.78 8.56 25.88
CA HIS A 19 5.45 7.15 26.02
C HIS A 19 4.24 7.00 26.95
N LYS A 20 3.44 5.95 26.79
CA LYS A 20 2.31 5.64 27.69
C LYS A 20 2.74 5.71 29.16
N GLY A 21 2.14 6.64 29.91
CA GLY A 21 2.47 6.88 31.33
C GLY A 21 3.83 7.55 31.59
N GLY A 22 4.57 7.92 30.54
CA GLY A 22 5.86 8.59 30.62
C GLY A 22 5.78 10.11 30.72
N LYS A 23 6.94 10.76 30.73
CA LYS A 23 7.06 12.22 30.73
C LYS A 23 6.75 12.80 29.33
N TRP A 24 6.13 13.99 29.32
CA TRP A 24 5.94 14.77 28.11
C TRP A 24 7.26 15.34 27.60
N ILE A 25 7.48 15.23 26.30
CA ILE A 25 8.67 15.69 25.60
C ILE A 25 8.22 16.51 24.40
N ARG A 26 8.69 17.76 24.32
CA ARG A 26 8.47 18.65 23.16
C ARG A 26 9.11 18.06 21.90
N VAL A 27 8.35 18.05 20.81
CA VAL A 27 8.76 17.46 19.53
C VAL A 27 9.33 18.52 18.59
N ASN A 28 8.66 19.66 18.44
CA ASN A 28 9.09 20.72 17.52
C ASN A 28 9.88 21.81 18.25
N ARG A 29 11.08 22.15 17.75
CA ARG A 29 11.86 23.30 18.27
C ARG A 29 11.14 24.63 18.06
N THR A 30 10.61 24.86 16.87
CA THR A 30 9.86 26.07 16.52
C THR A 30 8.38 25.72 16.38
N PRO A 31 7.46 26.49 16.98
CA PRO A 31 6.03 26.33 16.78
C PRO A 31 5.68 26.30 15.29
N CYS A 32 4.91 25.30 14.84
CA CYS A 32 4.52 25.19 13.44
C CYS A 32 3.27 26.03 13.17
N LYS A 33 3.18 26.63 11.99
CA LYS A 33 2.00 27.44 11.60
C LYS A 33 0.88 26.59 11.01
N ASP A 34 1.24 25.45 10.44
CA ASP A 34 0.29 24.50 9.87
C ASP A 34 -0.44 23.73 10.97
N MET A 35 -1.70 23.37 10.70
CA MET A 35 -2.49 22.45 11.54
C MET A 35 -2.13 20.98 11.31
N LYS A 36 -0.93 20.70 10.77
CA LYS A 36 -0.41 19.37 10.50
C LYS A 36 1.05 19.33 10.91
N TYR A 37 1.45 18.26 11.59
CA TYR A 37 2.84 18.06 12.01
C TYR A 37 3.20 16.58 12.02
N THR A 38 4.34 16.24 11.40
CA THR A 38 4.86 14.87 11.39
C THR A 38 5.86 14.68 12.51
N VAL A 39 5.52 13.88 13.51
CA VAL A 39 6.43 13.53 14.61
C VAL A 39 7.45 12.49 14.15
N LEU A 40 8.74 12.81 14.26
CA LEU A 40 9.85 11.92 13.92
C LEU A 40 10.49 11.29 15.17
N GLY A 41 11.35 10.29 14.98
CA GLY A 41 12.11 9.68 16.06
C GLY A 41 11.26 8.86 17.05
N LEU A 42 10.17 8.27 16.55
CA LEU A 42 9.39 7.30 17.30
C LEU A 42 9.99 5.90 17.12
N PHE A 43 9.98 5.11 18.19
CA PHE A 43 10.48 3.74 18.15
C PHE A 43 9.34 2.77 17.87
N GLU A 44 9.57 1.85 16.93
CA GLU A 44 8.61 0.81 16.55
C GLU A 44 8.21 -0.03 17.77
N GLY A 45 6.93 -0.34 17.88
CA GLY A 45 6.40 -1.17 18.96
C GLY A 45 6.07 -0.44 20.28
N ASN A 46 6.48 0.81 20.43
CA ASN A 46 6.13 1.62 21.61
C ASN A 46 4.78 2.33 21.43
N GLU A 47 4.02 2.47 22.52
CA GLU A 47 2.78 3.25 22.51
C GLU A 47 3.06 4.71 22.89
N TYR A 48 2.54 5.65 22.09
CA TYR A 48 2.71 7.09 22.27
C TYR A 48 1.37 7.80 22.35
N GLU A 49 1.36 8.89 23.13
CA GLU A 49 0.28 9.87 23.16
C GLU A 49 0.84 11.23 22.77
N PHE A 50 0.00 12.05 22.14
CA PHE A 50 0.34 13.39 21.69
C PHE A 50 -0.62 14.42 22.27
N ARG A 51 -0.13 15.64 22.43
CA ARG A 51 -0.96 16.81 22.75
C ARG A 51 -0.40 18.06 22.08
N VAL A 52 -1.26 19.04 21.85
CA VAL A 52 -0.93 20.26 21.12
C VAL A 52 -1.27 21.49 21.97
N PHE A 53 -0.44 22.51 21.87
CA PHE A 53 -0.64 23.83 22.46
C PHE A 53 -0.74 24.85 21.33
N ALA A 54 -1.68 25.79 21.43
CA ALA A 54 -1.67 26.97 20.57
C ALA A 54 -0.76 28.03 21.18
N GLU A 55 -0.07 28.80 20.34
CA GLU A 55 0.76 29.94 20.73
C GLU A 55 0.16 31.20 20.13
N ASN A 56 0.11 32.28 20.90
CA ASN A 56 -0.13 33.63 20.41
C ASN A 56 0.83 34.60 21.12
N ILE A 57 0.64 35.91 20.94
CA ILE A 57 1.49 36.94 21.57
C ILE A 57 1.51 36.89 23.11
N ALA A 58 0.49 36.29 23.74
CA ALA A 58 0.42 36.12 25.18
C ALA A 58 1.13 34.84 25.67
N GLY A 59 1.58 33.98 24.76
CA GLY A 59 2.26 32.73 25.05
C GLY A 59 1.45 31.50 24.65
N TYR A 60 1.68 30.39 25.37
CA TYR A 60 1.06 29.10 25.09
C TYR A 60 -0.29 28.94 25.81
N SER A 61 -1.26 28.32 25.12
CA SER A 61 -2.53 27.90 25.70
C SER A 61 -2.36 26.78 26.72
N SER A 62 -3.46 26.36 27.35
CA SER A 62 -3.52 25.02 27.95
C SER A 62 -3.37 23.93 26.88
N PRO A 63 -2.86 22.73 27.23
CA PRO A 63 -2.77 21.63 26.28
C PRO A 63 -4.15 21.18 25.79
N SER A 64 -4.19 20.67 24.57
CA SER A 64 -5.32 19.88 24.07
C SER A 64 -5.54 18.62 24.94
N PRO A 65 -6.72 17.98 24.84
CA PRO A 65 -6.86 16.58 25.22
C PRO A 65 -5.77 15.73 24.56
N THR A 66 -5.40 14.63 25.23
CA THR A 66 -4.45 13.65 24.69
C THR A 66 -5.06 12.93 23.49
N SER A 67 -4.23 12.65 22.48
CA SER A 67 -4.62 11.76 21.39
C SER A 67 -4.88 10.34 21.89
N ASP A 68 -5.52 9.53 21.06
CA ASP A 68 -5.50 8.07 21.24
C ASP A 68 -4.07 7.53 21.21
N LEU A 69 -3.88 6.36 21.83
CA LEU A 69 -2.60 5.66 21.80
C LEU A 69 -2.25 5.26 20.37
N CYS A 70 -1.10 5.73 19.90
CA CYS A 70 -0.54 5.34 18.62
C CYS A 70 0.64 4.41 18.85
N LYS A 71 0.66 3.26 18.19
CA LYS A 71 1.80 2.35 18.13
C LYS A 71 2.44 2.45 16.75
N PRO A 72 3.58 3.16 16.60
CA PRO A 72 4.28 3.26 15.35
C PRO A 72 4.68 1.87 14.88
N CYS A 73 4.23 1.53 13.69
CA CYS A 73 4.67 0.38 12.93
C CYS A 73 5.19 0.89 11.59
N ARG A 74 6.01 0.08 10.91
CA ARG A 74 6.37 0.37 9.53
C ARG A 74 5.09 0.42 8.69
N PRO A 75 4.91 1.41 7.81
CA PRO A 75 3.75 1.45 6.94
C PRO A 75 3.75 0.17 6.09
N ILE A 76 2.62 -0.55 6.11
CA ILE A 76 2.40 -1.67 5.19
C ILE A 76 2.12 -1.05 3.82
N THR A 77 2.97 -1.32 2.85
CA THR A 77 2.79 -0.91 1.46
C THR A 77 2.33 -2.09 0.62
N ALA A 78 1.87 -1.82 -0.60
CA ALA A 78 1.62 -2.90 -1.55
C ALA A 78 2.90 -3.73 -1.77
N PRO A 79 2.80 -5.06 -1.94
CA PRO A 79 3.93 -5.88 -2.34
C PRO A 79 4.38 -5.50 -3.76
N GLY A 80 5.64 -5.80 -4.08
CA GLY A 80 6.15 -5.67 -5.43
C GLY A 80 5.52 -6.68 -6.41
N PRO A 81 5.78 -6.54 -7.72
CA PRO A 81 5.30 -7.51 -8.70
C PRO A 81 5.98 -8.87 -8.51
N PRO A 82 5.30 -9.99 -8.86
CA PRO A 82 5.94 -11.29 -9.01
C PRO A 82 7.09 -11.24 -10.02
N VAL A 83 8.11 -12.07 -9.80
CA VAL A 83 9.34 -12.06 -10.61
C VAL A 83 9.32 -13.23 -11.61
N ASN A 84 9.76 -12.96 -12.84
CA ASN A 84 9.93 -13.95 -13.91
C ASN A 84 8.72 -14.89 -14.15
N PRO A 85 7.52 -14.34 -14.41
CA PRO A 85 6.38 -15.18 -14.82
C PRO A 85 6.69 -15.88 -16.15
N LYS A 86 6.50 -17.20 -16.20
CA LYS A 86 6.74 -18.00 -17.40
C LYS A 86 5.76 -19.17 -17.52
N VAL A 87 5.39 -19.50 -18.75
CA VAL A 87 4.68 -20.74 -19.06
C VAL A 87 5.69 -21.87 -19.10
N LYS A 88 5.53 -22.88 -18.24
CA LYS A 88 6.42 -24.05 -18.17
C LYS A 88 5.90 -25.22 -19.00
N ASP A 89 4.57 -25.37 -19.10
CA ASP A 89 3.93 -26.43 -19.88
C ASP A 89 2.57 -25.93 -20.40
N TYR A 90 2.08 -26.48 -21.50
CA TYR A 90 0.77 -26.14 -22.06
C TYR A 90 0.19 -27.27 -22.91
N SER A 91 -1.13 -27.37 -22.90
CA SER A 91 -1.93 -28.25 -23.77
C SER A 91 -2.87 -27.40 -24.64
N LYS A 92 -3.77 -28.06 -25.36
CA LYS A 92 -4.84 -27.38 -26.11
C LYS A 92 -5.79 -26.58 -25.21
N ASP A 93 -5.97 -27.03 -23.98
CA ASP A 93 -6.98 -26.54 -23.02
C ASP A 93 -6.37 -26.04 -21.70
N THR A 94 -5.06 -26.15 -21.49
CA THR A 94 -4.40 -25.73 -20.26
C THR A 94 -3.06 -25.03 -20.49
N ALA A 95 -2.67 -24.15 -19.56
CA ALA A 95 -1.34 -23.60 -19.49
C ALA A 95 -0.85 -23.58 -18.03
N TYR A 96 0.32 -24.14 -17.78
CA TYR A 96 0.96 -24.15 -16.48
C TYR A 96 1.96 -23.01 -16.37
N LEU A 97 1.65 -22.04 -15.50
CA LEU A 97 2.50 -20.88 -15.22
C LEU A 97 3.25 -21.08 -13.91
N VAL A 98 4.49 -20.60 -13.89
CA VAL A 98 5.32 -20.49 -12.68
C VAL A 98 5.91 -19.08 -12.60
N TRP A 99 6.05 -18.57 -11.39
CA TRP A 99 6.71 -17.31 -11.11
C TRP A 99 7.50 -17.41 -9.80
N THR A 100 8.17 -16.33 -9.43
CA THR A 100 8.87 -16.21 -8.15
C THR A 100 8.19 -15.14 -7.31
N LYS A 101 8.22 -15.30 -5.99
CA LYS A 101 7.70 -14.30 -5.04
C LYS A 101 8.36 -12.92 -5.28
N PRO A 102 7.65 -11.81 -5.00
CA PRO A 102 8.21 -10.48 -5.07
C PRO A 102 9.45 -10.33 -4.17
N ASN A 103 10.40 -9.49 -4.60
CA ASN A 103 11.57 -9.14 -3.78
C ASN A 103 11.22 -8.23 -2.58
N LYS A 104 10.06 -7.58 -2.63
CA LYS A 104 9.53 -6.71 -1.58
C LYS A 104 8.10 -7.13 -1.28
N ASP A 105 7.81 -7.47 -0.04
CA ASP A 105 6.47 -7.84 0.44
C ASP A 105 5.67 -6.64 0.97
N GLY A 106 6.32 -5.46 1.06
CA GLY A 106 5.71 -4.25 1.56
C GLY A 106 5.51 -4.23 3.08
N GLY A 107 6.20 -5.10 3.83
CA GLY A 107 6.11 -5.16 5.29
C GLY A 107 4.97 -6.03 5.83
N SER A 108 4.30 -6.80 4.98
CA SER A 108 3.29 -7.80 5.36
C SER A 108 3.45 -9.06 4.51
N PRO A 109 3.15 -10.27 5.04
CA PRO A 109 3.20 -11.49 4.24
C PRO A 109 2.33 -11.43 2.98
N ILE A 110 2.84 -11.96 1.87
CA ILE A 110 2.07 -12.10 0.63
C ILE A 110 0.89 -13.03 0.87
N LEU A 111 -0.33 -12.51 0.74
CA LEU A 111 -1.56 -13.31 0.92
C LEU A 111 -1.84 -14.25 -0.25
N GLY A 112 -1.32 -13.93 -1.44
CA GLY A 112 -1.34 -14.79 -2.61
C GLY A 112 -1.26 -14.00 -3.91
N TYR A 113 -1.59 -14.65 -5.02
CA TYR A 113 -1.44 -14.12 -6.37
C TYR A 113 -2.76 -14.19 -7.15
N THR A 114 -2.92 -13.27 -8.08
CA THR A 114 -3.98 -13.28 -9.09
C THR A 114 -3.33 -13.48 -10.45
N VAL A 115 -3.91 -14.34 -11.27
CA VAL A 115 -3.50 -14.52 -12.67
C VAL A 115 -4.63 -14.04 -13.55
N GLU A 116 -4.29 -13.21 -14.52
CA GLU A 116 -5.20 -12.70 -15.53
C GLU A 116 -4.71 -13.12 -16.91
N MET A 117 -5.65 -13.35 -17.82
CA MET A 117 -5.38 -13.73 -19.20
C MET A 117 -6.15 -12.79 -20.12
N LYS A 118 -5.47 -12.33 -21.17
CA LYS A 118 -6.08 -11.59 -22.27
C LYS A 118 -6.12 -12.50 -23.49
N LYS A 119 -7.31 -12.72 -24.06
CA LYS A 119 -7.44 -13.47 -25.31
C LYS A 119 -7.04 -12.57 -26.49
N ALA A 120 -6.66 -13.17 -27.62
CA ALA A 120 -6.19 -12.41 -28.78
C ALA A 120 -7.31 -11.60 -29.47
N ASP A 121 -8.55 -12.02 -29.29
CA ASP A 121 -9.78 -11.42 -29.82
C ASP A 121 -10.40 -10.38 -28.88
N THR A 122 -9.94 -10.29 -27.63
CA THR A 122 -10.46 -9.34 -26.63
C THR A 122 -9.41 -8.31 -26.25
N GLU A 123 -9.84 -7.09 -25.92
CA GLU A 123 -8.92 -6.09 -25.35
C GLU A 123 -8.77 -6.23 -23.83
N ASP A 124 -9.77 -6.85 -23.19
CA ASP A 124 -9.88 -6.99 -21.75
C ASP A 124 -9.07 -8.15 -21.18
N TRP A 125 -8.54 -7.94 -19.98
CA TRP A 125 -7.94 -8.97 -19.15
C TRP A 125 -9.04 -9.64 -18.30
N GLN A 126 -9.00 -10.97 -18.24
CA GLN A 126 -9.94 -11.75 -17.45
C GLN A 126 -9.18 -12.53 -16.37
N LYS A 127 -9.64 -12.43 -15.11
CA LYS A 127 -9.12 -13.24 -14.01
C LYS A 127 -9.38 -14.72 -14.28
N VAL A 128 -8.34 -15.54 -14.21
CA VAL A 128 -8.43 -16.98 -14.49
C VAL A 128 -8.32 -17.87 -13.25
N ASN A 129 -8.00 -17.32 -12.07
CA ASN A 129 -8.07 -18.07 -10.83
C ASN A 129 -9.48 -18.11 -10.24
N LEU A 130 -9.95 -19.33 -9.94
CA LEU A 130 -11.28 -19.60 -9.37
C LEU A 130 -11.36 -19.19 -7.90
N ASP A 131 -10.31 -19.44 -7.13
CA ASP A 131 -10.20 -19.01 -5.74
C ASP A 131 -9.86 -17.52 -5.64
N ASP A 132 -10.07 -16.91 -4.47
CA ASP A 132 -9.69 -15.50 -4.22
C ASP A 132 -8.22 -15.25 -4.56
N PHE A 133 -7.32 -16.09 -4.02
CA PHE A 133 -5.87 -15.99 -4.25
C PHE A 133 -5.18 -17.34 -4.41
N ILE A 134 -4.25 -17.39 -5.36
CA ILE A 134 -3.31 -18.51 -5.52
C ILE A 134 -2.24 -18.40 -4.44
N LYS A 135 -2.06 -19.46 -3.64
CA LYS A 135 -1.10 -19.47 -2.51
C LYS A 135 0.32 -19.90 -2.92
N HIS A 136 0.44 -20.59 -4.05
CA HIS A 136 1.72 -21.05 -4.58
C HIS A 136 2.22 -20.12 -5.68
N SER A 137 3.53 -20.15 -5.97
CA SER A 137 4.11 -19.40 -7.09
C SER A 137 3.96 -20.13 -8.43
N ALA A 138 2.81 -20.79 -8.60
CA ALA A 138 2.47 -21.56 -9.78
C ALA A 138 0.95 -21.72 -9.89
N TYR A 139 0.44 -21.78 -11.12
CA TYR A 139 -0.98 -21.99 -11.40
C TYR A 139 -1.20 -22.62 -12.77
N THR A 140 -2.17 -23.54 -12.85
CA THR A 140 -2.62 -24.12 -14.12
C THR A 140 -3.90 -23.44 -14.55
N VAL A 141 -3.82 -22.64 -15.60
CA VAL A 141 -4.99 -22.11 -16.32
C VAL A 141 -5.64 -23.26 -17.06
N LYS A 142 -6.98 -23.34 -17.00
CA LYS A 142 -7.78 -24.38 -17.66
C LYS A 142 -8.82 -23.72 -18.57
N GLY A 143 -9.36 -24.48 -19.52
CA GLY A 143 -10.41 -24.01 -20.43
C GLY A 143 -9.89 -23.06 -21.51
N LEU A 144 -8.65 -23.26 -21.97
CA LEU A 144 -8.13 -22.53 -23.12
C LEU A 144 -8.83 -23.02 -24.40
N GLU A 145 -9.16 -22.10 -25.29
CA GLU A 145 -9.73 -22.41 -26.59
C GLU A 145 -8.59 -22.43 -27.63
N GLU A 146 -8.56 -23.45 -28.49
CA GLU A 146 -7.55 -23.59 -29.53
C GLU A 146 -7.68 -22.41 -30.51
N GLY A 147 -6.66 -21.55 -30.55
CA GLY A 147 -6.64 -20.44 -31.51
C GLY A 147 -6.73 -20.97 -32.94
N GLU A 148 -7.70 -20.46 -33.72
CA GLU A 148 -7.86 -20.84 -35.12
C GLU A 148 -6.52 -20.74 -35.86
N ARG A 149 -6.04 -21.89 -36.36
CA ARG A 149 -4.93 -21.90 -37.32
C ARG A 149 -5.38 -21.10 -38.53
N ARG A 150 -4.82 -19.91 -38.73
CA ARG A 150 -4.87 -19.24 -40.03
C ARG A 150 -4.14 -20.12 -41.03
N THR A 151 -4.87 -20.99 -41.73
CA THR A 151 -4.36 -21.67 -42.91
C THR A 151 -4.21 -20.61 -43.99
N SER A 152 -2.98 -20.18 -44.27
CA SER A 152 -2.67 -19.48 -45.51
C SER A 152 -2.81 -20.49 -46.65
N SER A 153 -4.02 -20.62 -47.21
CA SER A 153 -4.26 -21.32 -48.47
C SER A 153 -3.54 -20.56 -49.58
N GLY A 154 -2.58 -21.23 -50.21
CA GLY A 154 -1.73 -20.66 -51.25
C GLY A 154 -2.44 -20.47 -52.59
N SER A 155 -1.76 -19.73 -53.46
CA SER A 155 -2.01 -19.71 -54.90
C SER A 155 -0.64 -19.71 -55.58
N SER A 156 -0.16 -20.88 -55.99
CA SER A 156 0.93 -20.99 -56.98
C SER A 156 0.36 -20.64 -58.36
N PRO A 157 0.99 -19.78 -59.17
CA PRO A 157 0.58 -19.57 -60.55
C PRO A 157 1.11 -20.70 -61.45
N PRO A 158 0.33 -21.17 -62.44
CA PRO A 158 0.78 -22.18 -63.39
C PRO A 158 1.76 -21.62 -64.43
N THR A 159 2.63 -22.51 -64.91
CA THR A 159 3.68 -22.37 -65.93
C THR A 159 3.20 -21.89 -67.29
#